data_AF-A0A1V5KWE7-F1
#
_entry.id   AF-A0A1V5KWE7-F1
#
_cell.length_a   1.000
_cell.length_b   1.000
_cell.length_c   1.000
_cell.angle_alpha   90.00
_cell.angle_beta   90.00
_cell.angle_gamma   90.00
#
_symmetry.space_group_name_H-M   'P 1'
#
loop_
_entity.id
_entity.type
_entity.pdbx_description
1 polymer ?
#
loop_
_entity_poly.entity_id
_entity_poly.type
_entity_poly.pdbx_seq_one_letter_code
_entity_poly.pdbx_strand_id
1 'polypeptide(L)'
;MKDLPRELLIGNTHGIDIHAYPGLALRPDGQIAIRLFTDARDADRHTLPAWRRLCEEAVGREIGWFQRDIRKMKPTALLITDIYPWQAFEEDLSEAVSCHLFLEDLQWPVTRAGLQKRVSECQIALRGMVFTLEDLLKPVFEARLELMRAPYAQTSCVLQTLDRLFPKRFLRVYTLGQMKHFARYLKAVRIRVDRAQLDPRKDEEKASRIVPFIKDYNALVTRSMKDPGISRAMLNRIFIAMEELRVSVFAQELGTNGKISEKILREMMQSFTRS
;
A
#
# COMPACT_ATOMS: atom_id res chain seq x y z
N MET A 1 1.41 1.26 -28.90
CA MET A 1 0.02 1.32 -28.39
C MET A 1 -0.76 2.45 -29.10
N LYS A 2 -1.99 2.26 -29.57
CA LYS A 2 -2.86 3.38 -30.03
C LYS A 2 -3.52 4.02 -28.80
N ASP A 3 -3.86 5.31 -28.86
CA ASP A 3 -4.62 5.95 -27.79
C ASP A 3 -6.04 5.41 -27.76
N LEU A 4 -6.55 5.14 -26.56
CA LEU A 4 -7.85 4.52 -26.34
C LEU A 4 -8.77 5.52 -25.65
N PRO A 5 -9.94 5.86 -26.23
CA PRO A 5 -10.94 6.64 -25.52
C PRO A 5 -11.49 5.83 -24.34
N ARG A 6 -12.04 6.53 -23.34
CA ARG A 6 -12.56 5.88 -22.12
C ARG A 6 -13.80 5.03 -22.39
N GLU A 7 -14.59 5.46 -23.36
CA GLU A 7 -15.89 4.88 -23.72
C GLU A 7 -16.11 5.09 -25.22
N LEU A 8 -16.76 4.12 -25.86
CA LEU A 8 -17.15 4.13 -27.25
C LEU A 8 -18.63 3.77 -27.36
N LEU A 9 -19.43 4.60 -28.03
CA LEU A 9 -20.76 4.21 -28.47
C LEU A 9 -20.62 3.25 -29.66
N ILE A 10 -21.04 1.99 -29.49
CA ILE A 10 -20.92 0.94 -30.52
C ILE A 10 -22.24 0.64 -31.24
N GLY A 11 -23.35 1.21 -30.77
CA GLY A 11 -24.65 1.12 -31.43
C GLY A 11 -25.78 1.61 -30.55
N ASN A 12 -27.00 1.57 -31.09
CA ASN A 12 -28.23 1.84 -30.37
C ASN A 12 -29.22 0.71 -30.66
N THR A 13 -29.79 0.09 -29.63
CA THR A 13 -30.76 -0.99 -29.76
C THR A 13 -32.01 -0.64 -28.98
N HIS A 14 -33.16 -0.54 -29.67
CA HIS A 14 -34.45 -0.15 -29.08
C HIS A 14 -34.42 1.17 -28.28
N GLY A 15 -33.61 2.14 -28.72
CA GLY A 15 -33.47 3.44 -28.05
C GLY A 15 -32.47 3.44 -26.89
N ILE A 16 -31.81 2.32 -26.59
CA ILE A 16 -30.77 2.21 -25.59
C ILE A 16 -29.40 2.25 -26.27
N ASP A 17 -28.56 3.20 -25.87
CA ASP A 17 -27.18 3.31 -26.31
C ASP A 17 -26.34 2.15 -25.75
N ILE A 18 -25.64 1.45 -26.63
CA ILE A 18 -24.72 0.37 -26.29
C ILE A 18 -23.30 0.94 -26.29
N HIS A 19 -22.70 0.96 -25.10
CA HIS A 19 -21.35 1.42 -24.90
C HIS A 19 -20.37 0.25 -24.77
N ALA A 20 -19.15 0.47 -25.26
CA ALA A 20 -18.00 -0.41 -25.05
C ALA A 20 -16.84 0.37 -24.46
N TYR A 21 -16.02 -0.32 -23.68
CA TYR A 21 -14.92 0.26 -22.93
C TYR A 21 -13.61 -0.36 -23.45
N PRO A 22 -12.81 0.38 -24.23
CA PRO A 22 -11.52 -0.11 -24.69
C PRO A 22 -10.54 -0.31 -23.53
N GLY A 23 -9.81 -1.42 -23.55
CA GLY A 23 -8.75 -1.71 -22.60
C GLY A 23 -7.62 -2.50 -23.23
N LEU A 24 -6.51 -2.62 -22.50
CA LEU A 24 -5.43 -3.53 -22.84
C LEU A 24 -5.72 -4.90 -22.23
N ALA A 25 -5.33 -5.96 -22.93
CA ALA A 25 -5.43 -7.33 -22.45
C ALA A 25 -4.10 -8.05 -22.70
N LEU A 26 -3.54 -8.60 -21.62
CA LEU A 26 -2.40 -9.50 -21.69
C LEU A 26 -2.88 -10.89 -22.09
N ARG A 27 -2.35 -11.43 -23.19
CA ARG A 27 -2.68 -12.76 -23.71
C ARG A 27 -1.78 -13.84 -23.06
N PRO A 28 -2.19 -15.12 -23.08
CA PRO A 28 -1.40 -16.22 -22.51
C PRO A 28 -0.01 -16.40 -23.14
N ASP A 29 0.17 -15.98 -24.39
CA ASP A 29 1.45 -15.96 -25.11
C ASP A 29 2.35 -14.78 -24.72
N GLY A 30 1.91 -13.94 -23.77
CA GLY A 30 2.61 -12.75 -23.31
C GLY A 30 2.39 -11.50 -24.19
N GLN A 31 1.65 -11.61 -25.30
CA GLN A 31 1.38 -10.46 -26.17
C GLN A 31 0.29 -9.55 -25.59
N ILE A 32 0.35 -8.28 -25.94
CA ILE A 32 -0.61 -7.28 -25.48
C ILE A 32 -1.49 -6.85 -26.64
N ALA A 33 -2.81 -6.99 -26.46
CA ALA A 33 -3.80 -6.60 -27.44
C ALA A 33 -4.76 -5.55 -26.87
N ILE A 34 -5.32 -4.74 -27.78
CA ILE A 34 -6.46 -3.87 -27.45
C ILE A 34 -7.72 -4.74 -27.55
N ARG A 35 -8.60 -4.66 -26.55
CA ARG A 35 -9.90 -5.32 -26.52
C ARG A 35 -11.01 -4.34 -26.13
N LEU A 36 -12.22 -4.61 -26.60
CA LEU A 36 -13.42 -3.93 -26.16
C LEU A 36 -14.08 -4.76 -25.07
N PHE A 37 -14.42 -4.12 -23.95
CA PHE A 37 -15.14 -4.71 -22.84
C PHE A 37 -16.54 -4.11 -22.76
N THR A 38 -17.48 -4.85 -22.19
CA THR A 38 -18.86 -4.37 -21.94
C THR A 38 -19.00 -3.60 -20.64
N ASP A 39 -17.97 -3.64 -19.78
CA ASP A 39 -17.93 -2.95 -18.49
C ASP A 39 -16.58 -2.22 -18.30
N ALA A 40 -16.64 -1.00 -17.78
CA ALA A 40 -15.46 -0.15 -17.58
C ALA A 40 -14.51 -0.71 -16.53
N ARG A 41 -15.03 -1.34 -15.46
CA ARG A 41 -14.19 -1.91 -14.40
C ARG A 41 -13.48 -3.15 -14.89
N ASP A 42 -14.11 -3.94 -15.76
CA ASP A 42 -13.46 -5.07 -16.41
C ASP A 42 -12.38 -4.62 -17.40
N ALA A 43 -12.60 -3.53 -18.15
CA ALA A 43 -11.55 -2.92 -18.97
C ALA A 43 -10.33 -2.52 -18.12
N ASP A 44 -10.56 -1.86 -16.97
CA ASP A 44 -9.48 -1.45 -16.07
C ASP A 44 -8.72 -2.64 -15.50
N ARG A 45 -9.44 -3.65 -15.01
CA ARG A 45 -8.86 -4.88 -14.43
C ARG A 45 -7.92 -5.60 -15.38
N HIS A 46 -8.28 -5.68 -16.66
CA HIS A 46 -7.42 -6.30 -17.68
C HIS A 46 -6.31 -5.36 -18.15
N THR A 47 -6.55 -4.05 -18.15
CA THR A 47 -5.57 -3.05 -18.58
C THR A 47 -4.39 -2.97 -17.63
N LEU A 48 -4.60 -3.05 -16.32
CA LEU A 48 -3.54 -2.95 -15.30
C LEU A 48 -2.37 -3.94 -15.52
N PRO A 49 -2.58 -5.27 -15.62
CA PRO A 49 -1.48 -6.21 -15.86
C PRO A 49 -0.81 -6.03 -17.23
N ALA A 50 -1.57 -5.67 -18.26
CA ALA A 50 -1.01 -5.38 -19.58
C ALA A 50 -0.16 -4.09 -19.57
N TRP A 51 -0.63 -3.03 -18.92
CA TRP A 51 0.11 -1.78 -18.75
C TRP A 51 1.42 -2.00 -18.00
N ARG A 52 1.37 -2.76 -16.91
CA ARG A 52 2.56 -3.16 -16.16
C ARG A 52 3.57 -3.86 -17.07
N ARG A 53 3.11 -4.84 -17.86
CA ARG A 53 3.97 -5.58 -18.78
C ARG A 53 4.62 -4.67 -19.84
N LEU A 54 3.89 -3.70 -20.38
CA LEU A 54 4.47 -2.70 -21.30
C LEU A 54 5.59 -1.90 -20.63
N CYS A 55 5.39 -1.47 -19.38
CA CYS A 55 6.42 -0.74 -18.64
C CYS A 55 7.64 -1.63 -18.38
N GLU A 56 7.44 -2.87 -17.91
CA GLU A 56 8.52 -3.83 -17.64
C GLU A 56 9.37 -4.12 -18.88
N GLU A 57 8.74 -4.31 -20.05
CA GLU A 57 9.46 -4.50 -21.31
C GLU A 57 10.26 -3.26 -21.71
N ALA A 58 9.71 -2.06 -21.48
CA ALA A 58 10.36 -0.80 -21.84
C ALA A 58 11.54 -0.42 -20.93
N VAL A 59 11.54 -0.86 -19.66
CA VAL A 59 12.59 -0.54 -18.67
C VAL A 59 13.41 -1.76 -18.22
N GLY A 60 13.41 -2.85 -19.01
CA GLY A 60 14.04 -4.12 -18.62
C GLY A 60 15.53 -4.02 -18.28
N ARG A 61 16.26 -3.10 -18.93
CA ARG A 61 17.68 -2.83 -18.62
C ARG A 61 17.84 -2.26 -17.22
N GLU A 62 17.05 -1.25 -16.87
CA GLU A 62 17.06 -0.58 -15.58
C GLU A 62 16.59 -1.52 -14.46
N ILE A 63 15.57 -2.36 -14.72
CA ILE A 63 15.15 -3.42 -13.80
C ILE A 63 16.32 -4.38 -13.52
N GLY A 64 17.05 -4.81 -14.55
CA GLY A 64 18.22 -5.68 -14.40
C GLY A 64 19.34 -5.06 -13.56
N TRP A 65 19.55 -3.75 -13.65
CA TRP A 65 20.48 -3.03 -12.78
C TRP A 65 19.98 -2.92 -11.34
N PHE A 66 18.71 -2.54 -11.17
CA PHE A 66 18.07 -2.47 -9.85
C PHE A 66 18.14 -3.82 -9.12
N GLN A 67 17.87 -4.94 -9.80
CA GLN A 67 17.98 -6.29 -9.23
C GLN A 67 19.42 -6.67 -8.82
N ARG A 68 20.45 -6.07 -9.41
CA ARG A 68 21.83 -6.26 -8.95
C ARG A 68 22.11 -5.41 -7.72
N ASP A 69 21.64 -4.16 -7.75
CA ASP A 69 21.87 -3.20 -6.67
C ASP A 69 21.06 -3.51 -5.40
N ILE A 70 19.89 -4.15 -5.51
CA ILE A 70 19.07 -4.53 -4.36
C ILE A 70 19.85 -5.40 -3.36
N ARG A 71 20.85 -6.18 -3.84
CA ARG A 71 21.73 -7.00 -3.01
C ARG A 71 22.55 -6.18 -2.00
N LYS A 72 22.77 -4.89 -2.29
CA LYS A 72 23.41 -3.95 -1.35
C LYS A 72 22.54 -3.69 -0.11
N MET A 73 21.23 -3.95 -0.18
CA MET A 73 20.29 -3.84 0.94
C MET A 73 20.30 -5.03 1.90
N LYS A 74 21.17 -6.03 1.67
CA LYS A 74 21.28 -7.19 2.56
C LYS A 74 21.53 -6.82 4.03
N PRO A 75 22.42 -5.86 4.38
CA PRO A 75 22.59 -5.42 5.76
C PRO A 75 21.28 -4.92 6.40
N THR A 76 20.50 -4.15 5.65
CA THR A 76 19.20 -3.62 6.11
C THR A 76 18.16 -4.73 6.25
N ALA A 77 18.12 -5.70 5.33
CA ALA A 77 17.24 -6.86 5.42
C ALA A 77 17.56 -7.77 6.63
N LEU A 78 18.83 -7.85 7.05
CA LEU A 78 19.23 -8.63 8.23
C LEU A 78 18.57 -8.13 9.53
N LEU A 79 18.14 -6.86 9.60
CA LEU A 79 17.44 -6.30 10.76
C LEU A 79 16.06 -6.93 11.00
N ILE A 80 15.50 -7.61 10.00
CA ILE A 80 14.19 -8.28 10.06
C ILE A 80 14.26 -9.76 9.65
N THR A 81 15.45 -10.36 9.66
CA THR A 81 15.63 -11.76 9.21
C THR A 81 14.84 -12.77 10.03
N ASP A 82 14.40 -12.40 11.24
CA ASP A 82 13.55 -13.20 12.13
C ASP A 82 12.12 -13.37 11.60
N ILE A 83 11.65 -12.43 10.77
CA ILE A 83 10.29 -12.46 10.19
C ILE A 83 10.29 -12.45 8.66
N TYR A 84 11.43 -12.14 8.03
CA TYR A 84 11.54 -11.97 6.59
C TYR A 84 12.90 -12.48 6.06
N PRO A 85 12.93 -13.71 5.52
CA PRO A 85 14.13 -14.25 4.90
C PRO A 85 14.57 -13.42 3.69
N TRP A 86 15.89 -13.37 3.44
CA TRP A 86 16.49 -12.58 2.35
C TRP A 86 15.84 -12.82 0.99
N GLN A 87 15.63 -14.08 0.59
CA GLN A 87 15.08 -14.42 -0.72
C GLN A 87 13.68 -13.84 -0.91
N ALA A 88 12.84 -13.95 0.13
CA ALA A 88 11.50 -13.37 0.10
C ALA A 88 11.57 -11.83 0.09
N PHE A 89 12.50 -11.23 0.85
CA PHE A 89 12.69 -9.78 0.89
C PHE A 89 13.06 -9.22 -0.48
N GLU A 90 14.05 -9.83 -1.15
CA GLU A 90 14.53 -9.44 -2.47
C GLU A 90 13.41 -9.50 -3.53
N GLU A 91 12.66 -10.61 -3.54
CA GLU A 91 11.53 -10.80 -4.44
C GLU A 91 10.40 -9.78 -4.18
N ASP A 92 10.03 -9.59 -2.91
CA ASP A 92 8.87 -8.78 -2.52
C ASP A 92 9.13 -7.30 -2.62
N LEU A 93 10.35 -6.86 -2.32
CA LEU A 93 10.75 -5.48 -2.52
C LEU A 93 10.81 -5.15 -4.02
N SER A 94 11.29 -6.07 -4.86
CA SER A 94 11.30 -5.88 -6.31
C SER A 94 9.88 -5.75 -6.89
N GLU A 95 8.94 -6.53 -6.39
CA GLU A 95 7.52 -6.36 -6.74
C GLU A 95 6.99 -5.01 -6.26
N ALA A 96 7.22 -4.66 -4.99
CA ALA A 96 6.68 -3.44 -4.41
C ALA A 96 7.14 -2.21 -5.19
N VAL A 97 8.41 -2.20 -5.62
CA VAL A 97 8.98 -1.16 -6.49
C VAL A 97 8.32 -1.17 -7.86
N SER A 98 8.11 -2.33 -8.48
CA SER A 98 7.44 -2.43 -9.79
C SER A 98 6.01 -1.90 -9.73
N CYS A 99 5.24 -2.28 -8.70
CA CYS A 99 3.89 -1.78 -8.48
C CYS A 99 3.88 -0.26 -8.22
N HIS A 100 4.77 0.24 -7.37
CA HIS A 100 4.92 1.67 -7.09
C HIS A 100 5.21 2.46 -8.37
N LEU A 101 6.21 2.02 -9.13
CA LEU A 101 6.66 2.72 -10.31
C LEU A 101 5.61 2.68 -11.43
N PHE A 102 4.98 1.53 -11.69
CA PHE A 102 4.16 1.35 -12.90
C PHE A 102 2.68 1.66 -12.71
N LEU A 103 2.15 1.47 -11.50
CA LEU A 103 0.71 1.47 -11.25
C LEU A 103 0.24 2.59 -10.31
N GLU A 104 1.12 3.14 -9.46
CA GLU A 104 0.73 4.23 -8.57
C GLU A 104 0.37 5.49 -9.37
N ASP A 105 -0.72 6.15 -8.98
CA ASP A 105 -1.28 7.34 -9.64
C ASP A 105 -1.47 7.21 -11.17
N LEU A 106 -1.77 5.99 -11.64
CA LEU A 106 -2.07 5.74 -13.05
C LEU A 106 -3.26 6.61 -13.50
N GLN A 107 -3.03 7.36 -14.58
CA GLN A 107 -4.04 8.23 -15.18
C GLN A 107 -4.86 7.46 -16.21
N TRP A 108 -6.18 7.64 -16.15
CA TRP A 108 -7.13 7.05 -17.09
C TRP A 108 -7.70 8.13 -18.02
N PRO A 109 -7.96 7.83 -19.31
CA PRO A 109 -7.60 6.59 -19.99
C PRO A 109 -6.08 6.45 -20.21
N VAL A 110 -5.60 5.22 -20.34
CA VAL A 110 -4.19 4.98 -20.67
C VAL A 110 -3.90 5.39 -22.11
N THR A 111 -2.82 6.13 -22.31
CA THR A 111 -2.41 6.66 -23.63
C THR A 111 -0.95 6.33 -23.93
N ARG A 112 -0.56 6.40 -25.20
CA ARG A 112 0.83 6.22 -25.63
C ARG A 112 1.73 7.28 -24.99
N ALA A 113 1.28 8.53 -24.99
CA ALA A 113 2.00 9.63 -24.35
C ALA A 113 2.15 9.39 -22.84
N GLY A 114 1.10 8.91 -22.17
CA GLY A 114 1.15 8.51 -20.77
C GLY A 114 2.17 7.40 -20.52
N LEU A 115 2.25 6.40 -21.42
CA LEU A 115 3.21 5.30 -21.30
C LEU A 115 4.64 5.81 -21.45
N GLN A 116 4.90 6.64 -22.46
CA GLN A 116 6.22 7.23 -22.68
C GLN A 116 6.67 8.06 -21.48
N LYS A 117 5.78 8.92 -20.96
CA LYS A 117 6.03 9.70 -19.75
C LYS A 117 6.36 8.79 -18.57
N ARG A 118 5.52 7.79 -18.32
CA ARG A 118 5.70 6.84 -17.21
C ARG A 118 7.03 6.09 -17.33
N VAL A 119 7.39 5.59 -18.51
CA VAL A 119 8.66 4.92 -18.76
C VAL A 119 9.84 5.84 -18.45
N SER A 120 9.82 7.10 -18.91
CA SER A 120 10.88 8.06 -18.61
C SER A 120 11.00 8.35 -17.12
N GLU A 121 9.88 8.52 -16.41
CA GLU A 121 9.85 8.68 -14.95
C GLU A 121 10.44 7.46 -14.24
N CYS A 122 10.07 6.24 -14.66
CA CYS A 122 10.61 5.01 -14.09
C CYS A 122 12.11 4.86 -14.33
N GLN A 123 12.61 5.18 -15.53
CA GLN A 123 14.05 5.13 -15.83
C GLN A 123 14.86 6.08 -14.94
N ILE A 124 14.31 7.24 -14.62
CA ILE A 124 14.93 8.19 -13.70
C ILE A 124 14.84 7.67 -12.27
N ALA A 125 13.66 7.26 -11.81
CA ALA A 125 13.43 6.81 -10.45
C ALA A 125 14.24 5.54 -10.09
N LEU A 126 14.42 4.62 -11.04
CA LEU A 126 15.24 3.42 -10.84
C LEU A 126 16.71 3.77 -10.59
N ARG A 127 17.20 4.91 -11.09
CA ARG A 127 18.54 5.42 -10.75
C ARG A 127 18.53 5.93 -9.30
N GLY A 128 19.15 5.16 -8.42
CA GLY A 128 19.20 5.49 -6.99
C GLY A 128 17.99 5.02 -6.19
N MET A 129 17.12 4.18 -6.77
CA MET A 129 16.00 3.56 -6.06
C MET A 129 16.48 2.86 -4.78
N VAL A 130 17.62 2.16 -4.82
CA VAL A 130 18.19 1.51 -3.63
C VAL A 130 18.47 2.50 -2.49
N PHE A 131 19.02 3.69 -2.77
CA PHE A 131 19.22 4.71 -1.73
C PHE A 131 17.88 5.19 -1.16
N THR A 132 16.88 5.40 -2.02
CA THR A 132 15.54 5.79 -1.60
C THR A 132 14.91 4.72 -0.70
N LEU A 133 15.10 3.45 -1.03
CA LEU A 133 14.59 2.32 -0.24
C LEU A 133 15.35 2.15 1.08
N GLU A 134 16.66 2.40 1.10
CA GLU A 134 17.46 2.41 2.33
C GLU A 134 16.97 3.50 3.29
N ASP A 135 16.86 4.75 2.82
CA ASP A 135 16.35 5.87 3.61
C ASP A 135 14.93 5.63 4.13
N LEU A 136 14.12 4.88 3.38
CA LEU A 136 12.76 4.51 3.75
C LEU A 136 12.72 3.39 4.79
N LEU A 137 13.36 2.26 4.51
CA LEU A 137 13.14 1.00 5.22
C LEU A 137 14.08 0.82 6.41
N LYS A 138 15.32 1.32 6.33
CA LYS A 138 16.29 1.15 7.41
C LYS A 138 15.80 1.75 8.74
N PRO A 139 15.29 3.00 8.80
CA PRO A 139 14.76 3.54 10.06
C PRO A 139 13.56 2.76 10.61
N VAL A 140 12.74 2.18 9.73
CA VAL A 140 11.59 1.35 10.12
C VAL A 140 12.06 0.06 10.78
N PHE A 141 13.06 -0.59 10.20
CA PHE A 141 13.59 -1.86 10.71
C PHE A 141 14.43 -1.66 11.97
N GLU A 142 15.20 -0.59 12.06
CA GLU A 142 15.92 -0.20 13.28
C GLU A 142 14.93 0.08 14.42
N ALA A 143 13.87 0.87 14.18
CA ALA A 143 12.84 1.14 15.19
C ALA A 143 12.10 -0.14 15.64
N ARG A 144 11.85 -1.08 14.73
CA ARG A 144 11.30 -2.40 15.09
C ARG A 144 12.26 -3.17 15.99
N LEU A 145 13.54 -3.23 15.62
CA LEU A 145 14.56 -3.96 16.37
C LEU A 145 14.76 -3.37 17.76
N GLU A 146 14.75 -2.04 17.89
CA GLU A 146 14.76 -1.35 19.19
C GLU A 146 13.59 -1.77 20.08
N LEU A 147 12.36 -1.76 19.54
CA LEU A 147 11.18 -2.20 20.29
C LEU A 147 11.27 -3.66 20.73
N MET A 148 11.79 -4.54 19.86
CA MET A 148 11.96 -5.96 20.17
C MET A 148 13.02 -6.24 21.24
N ARG A 149 14.02 -5.36 21.37
CA ARG A 149 15.09 -5.48 22.37
C ARG A 149 14.76 -4.78 23.69
N ALA A 150 13.71 -3.98 23.73
CA ALA A 150 13.32 -3.26 24.92
C ALA A 150 12.79 -4.21 26.02
N PRO A 151 12.93 -3.87 27.32
CA PRO A 151 12.39 -4.68 28.41
C PRO A 151 10.87 -4.92 28.33
N TYR A 152 10.15 -4.02 27.66
CA TYR A 152 8.70 -4.03 27.46
C TYR A 152 8.26 -4.65 26.13
N ALA A 153 9.17 -5.31 25.38
CA ALA A 153 8.86 -5.92 24.08
C ALA A 153 7.65 -6.87 24.11
N GLN A 154 7.43 -7.53 25.25
CA GLN A 154 6.35 -8.50 25.46
C GLN A 154 5.02 -7.87 25.90
N THR A 155 4.93 -6.54 25.99
CA THR A 155 3.65 -5.89 26.29
C THR A 155 2.67 -6.07 25.15
N SER A 156 1.38 -6.24 25.48
CA SER A 156 0.32 -6.48 24.49
C SER A 156 0.25 -5.39 23.42
N CYS A 157 0.47 -4.12 23.80
CA CYS A 157 0.42 -3.00 22.86
C CYS A 157 1.57 -3.02 21.82
N VAL A 158 2.76 -3.50 22.21
CA VAL A 158 3.90 -3.67 21.30
C VAL A 158 3.64 -4.83 20.36
N LEU A 159 3.31 -6.01 20.90
CA LEU A 159 3.03 -7.21 20.09
C LEU A 159 1.92 -6.95 19.07
N GLN A 160 0.79 -6.40 19.50
CA GLN A 160 -0.31 -6.05 18.60
C GLN A 160 0.10 -5.03 17.53
N THR A 161 1.04 -4.12 17.81
CA THR A 161 1.49 -3.17 16.79
C THR A 161 2.42 -3.81 15.79
N LEU A 162 3.31 -4.70 16.24
CA LEU A 162 4.18 -5.45 15.35
C LEU A 162 3.38 -6.39 14.44
N ASP A 163 2.36 -7.08 14.97
CA ASP A 163 1.47 -7.93 14.17
C ASP A 163 0.72 -7.13 13.10
N ARG A 164 0.31 -5.90 13.43
CA ARG A 164 -0.39 -5.00 12.49
C ARG A 164 0.54 -4.44 11.42
N LEU A 165 1.73 -3.97 11.78
CA LEU A 165 2.64 -3.29 10.83
C LEU A 165 3.53 -4.25 10.06
N PHE A 166 3.81 -5.44 10.61
CA PHE A 166 4.67 -6.46 10.02
C PHE A 166 3.96 -7.81 9.88
N PRO A 167 2.79 -7.88 9.21
CA PRO A 167 2.19 -9.16 8.86
C PRO A 167 3.12 -9.95 7.93
N LYS A 168 2.82 -11.25 7.76
CA LYS A 168 3.56 -12.09 6.81
C LYS A 168 3.57 -11.44 5.41
N ARG A 169 4.77 -11.32 4.83
CA ARG A 169 5.01 -10.65 3.55
C ARG A 169 4.50 -9.20 3.49
N PHE A 170 4.68 -8.41 4.55
CA PHE A 170 4.19 -7.02 4.63
C PHE A 170 4.61 -6.12 3.45
N LEU A 171 5.73 -6.39 2.77
CA LEU A 171 6.16 -5.68 1.55
C LEU A 171 5.19 -5.86 0.37
N ARG A 172 4.38 -6.93 0.36
CA ARG A 172 3.29 -7.15 -0.61
C ARG A 172 1.95 -6.57 -0.15
N VAL A 173 1.84 -6.23 1.13
CA VAL A 173 0.60 -5.75 1.77
C VAL A 173 0.52 -4.22 1.72
N TYR A 174 1.64 -3.55 2.01
CA TYR A 174 1.72 -2.10 2.10
C TYR A 174 2.49 -1.50 0.92
N THR A 175 2.05 -0.32 0.48
CA THR A 175 2.79 0.45 -0.51
C THR A 175 4.02 1.10 0.14
N LEU A 176 5.03 1.42 -0.68
CA LEU A 176 6.20 2.19 -0.22
C LEU A 176 5.78 3.51 0.42
N GLY A 177 4.74 4.18 -0.12
CA GLY A 177 4.16 5.38 0.45
C GLY A 177 3.62 5.21 1.87
N GLN A 178 2.98 4.08 2.17
CA GLN A 178 2.47 3.79 3.51
C GLN A 178 3.60 3.51 4.51
N MET A 179 4.62 2.76 4.08
CA MET A 179 5.77 2.40 4.95
C MET A 179 6.59 3.62 5.40
N LYS A 180 6.51 4.75 4.69
CA LYS A 180 7.13 6.03 5.11
C LYS A 180 6.73 6.46 6.52
N HIS A 181 5.57 6.03 7.00
CA HIS A 181 5.06 6.41 8.32
C HIS A 181 5.35 5.38 9.42
N PHE A 182 5.88 4.20 9.08
CA PHE A 182 5.99 3.10 10.04
C PHE A 182 6.96 3.39 11.18
N ALA A 183 8.10 4.03 10.89
CA ALA A 183 9.04 4.44 11.94
C ALA A 183 8.38 5.40 12.95
N ARG A 184 7.52 6.31 12.49
CA ARG A 184 6.74 7.21 13.35
C ARG A 184 5.72 6.44 14.19
N TYR A 185 5.02 5.46 13.60
CA TYR A 185 4.07 4.63 14.34
C TYR A 185 4.76 3.80 15.44
N LEU A 186 5.92 3.23 15.15
CA LEU A 186 6.73 2.49 16.13
C LEU A 186 7.21 3.41 17.26
N LYS A 187 7.66 4.63 16.93
CA LYS A 187 8.02 5.65 17.93
C LYS A 187 6.82 6.06 18.80
N ALA A 188 5.61 6.13 18.24
CA ALA A 188 4.40 6.42 19.02
C ALA A 188 4.09 5.32 20.03
N VAL A 189 4.33 4.05 19.69
CA VAL A 189 4.18 2.94 20.65
C VAL A 189 5.20 3.01 21.77
N ARG A 190 6.46 3.36 21.46
CA ARG A 190 7.48 3.58 22.49
C ARG A 190 7.00 4.62 23.52
N ILE A 191 6.58 5.79 23.03
CA ILE A 191 6.05 6.87 23.88
C ILE A 191 4.82 6.40 24.69
N ARG A 192 3.94 5.59 24.09
CA ARG A 192 2.79 5.03 24.77
C ARG A 192 3.23 4.17 25.95
N VAL A 193 4.18 3.25 25.74
CA VAL A 193 4.66 2.35 26.78
C VAL A 193 5.29 3.13 27.94
N ASP A 194 6.16 4.09 27.63
CA ASP A 194 6.81 4.93 28.65
C ASP A 194 5.77 5.68 29.51
N ARG A 195 4.71 6.19 28.88
CA ARG A 195 3.62 6.89 29.57
C ARG A 195 2.72 5.94 30.37
N ALA A 196 2.47 4.75 29.85
CA ALA A 196 1.66 3.73 30.52
C ALA A 196 2.35 3.22 31.80
N GLN A 197 3.69 3.22 31.85
CA GLN A 197 4.43 2.90 33.08
C GLN A 197 4.24 3.95 34.18
N LEU A 198 4.05 5.23 33.80
CA LEU A 198 3.82 6.31 34.75
C LEU A 198 2.36 6.42 35.20
N ASP A 199 1.41 6.26 34.27
CA ASP A 199 -0.03 6.36 34.53
C ASP A 199 -0.81 5.32 33.69
N PRO A 200 -0.92 4.06 34.18
CA PRO A 200 -1.63 3.00 33.48
C PRO A 200 -3.11 3.31 33.24
N ARG A 201 -3.77 3.98 34.20
CA ARG A 201 -5.20 4.30 34.13
C ARG A 201 -5.49 5.27 32.98
N LYS A 202 -4.63 6.27 32.79
CA LYS A 202 -4.74 7.22 31.68
C LYS A 202 -4.42 6.60 30.32
N ASP A 203 -3.53 5.60 30.26
CA ASP A 203 -3.34 4.82 29.03
C ASP A 203 -4.60 4.03 28.68
N GLU A 204 -5.22 3.37 29.66
CA GLU A 204 -6.45 2.59 29.47
C GLU A 204 -7.62 3.47 29.01
N GLU A 205 -7.82 4.64 29.61
CA GLU A 205 -8.79 5.64 29.16
C GLU A 205 -8.56 6.02 27.69
N LYS A 206 -7.30 6.27 27.30
CA LYS A 206 -6.95 6.57 25.90
C LYS A 206 -7.17 5.38 24.96
N ALA A 207 -6.83 4.17 25.40
CA ALA A 207 -7.00 2.95 24.63
C ALA A 207 -8.49 2.66 24.36
N SER A 208 -9.35 2.90 25.36
CA SER A 208 -10.80 2.70 25.25
C SER A 208 -11.43 3.49 24.10
N ARG A 209 -10.87 4.66 23.76
CA ARG A 209 -11.31 5.50 22.63
C ARG A 209 -11.07 4.85 21.26
N ILE A 210 -10.10 3.94 21.16
CA ILE A 210 -9.70 3.29 19.91
C ILE A 210 -10.38 1.93 19.72
N VAL A 211 -10.71 1.24 20.81
CA VAL A 211 -11.32 -0.11 20.79
C VAL A 211 -12.55 -0.21 19.86
N PRO A 212 -13.51 0.73 19.84
CA PRO A 212 -14.65 0.65 18.92
C PRO A 212 -14.24 0.58 17.46
N PHE A 213 -13.26 1.39 17.05
CA PHE A 213 -12.78 1.42 15.67
C PHE A 213 -12.06 0.12 15.27
N ILE A 214 -11.36 -0.53 16.21
CA ILE A 214 -10.74 -1.83 15.97
C ILE A 214 -11.81 -2.89 15.71
N LYS A 215 -12.88 -2.90 16.50
CA LYS A 215 -14.00 -3.83 16.32
C LYS A 215 -14.68 -3.61 14.96
N ASP A 216 -14.97 -2.36 14.61
CA ASP A 216 -15.61 -2.00 13.35
C ASP A 216 -14.72 -2.37 12.15
N TYR A 217 -13.42 -2.13 12.24
CA TYR A 217 -12.46 -2.50 11.18
C TYR A 217 -12.41 -4.00 10.97
N ASN A 218 -12.32 -4.80 12.04
CA ASN A 218 -12.30 -6.25 11.95
C ASN A 218 -13.59 -6.80 11.31
N ALA A 219 -14.74 -6.23 11.66
CA ALA A 219 -16.02 -6.60 11.03
C ALA A 219 -16.02 -6.29 9.52
N LEU A 220 -15.48 -5.14 9.11
CA LEU A 220 -15.33 -4.78 7.69
C LEU A 220 -14.40 -5.75 6.95
N VAL A 221 -13.26 -6.12 7.54
CA VAL A 221 -12.33 -7.11 6.97
C VAL A 221 -13.00 -8.47 6.80
N THR A 222 -13.78 -8.94 7.79
CA THR A 222 -14.53 -10.20 7.65
C THR A 222 -15.59 -10.10 6.55
N ARG A 223 -16.29 -8.97 6.43
CA ARG A 223 -17.28 -8.76 5.36
C ARG A 223 -16.64 -8.73 3.98
N SER A 224 -15.48 -8.10 3.81
CA SER A 224 -14.81 -8.02 2.50
C SER A 224 -14.38 -9.37 1.95
N MET A 225 -14.26 -10.40 2.79
CA MET A 225 -13.98 -11.77 2.34
C MET A 225 -15.17 -12.38 1.59
N LYS A 226 -16.39 -11.88 1.82
CA LYS A 226 -17.64 -12.34 1.20
C LYS A 226 -18.19 -11.38 0.16
N ASP A 227 -17.85 -10.10 0.28
CA ASP A 227 -18.39 -9.00 -0.53
C ASP A 227 -17.27 -8.37 -1.38
N PRO A 228 -17.21 -8.66 -2.69
CA PRO A 228 -16.23 -8.07 -3.61
C PRO A 228 -16.35 -6.54 -3.77
N GLY A 229 -17.46 -5.94 -3.31
CA GLY A 229 -17.66 -4.48 -3.32
C GLY A 229 -16.75 -3.76 -2.33
N ILE A 230 -16.31 -4.42 -1.27
CA ILE A 230 -15.36 -3.85 -0.30
C ILE A 230 -13.93 -4.04 -0.84
N SER A 231 -13.42 -3.00 -1.48
CA SER A 231 -12.07 -3.02 -2.05
C SER A 231 -10.98 -3.06 -0.97
N ARG A 232 -9.86 -3.75 -1.26
CA ARG A 232 -8.67 -3.72 -0.41
C ARG A 232 -8.11 -2.31 -0.19
N ALA A 233 -8.22 -1.45 -1.21
CA ALA A 233 -7.79 -0.06 -1.13
C ALA A 233 -8.55 0.73 -0.05
N MET A 234 -9.85 0.48 0.08
CA MET A 234 -10.70 1.07 1.12
C MET A 234 -10.26 0.61 2.51
N LEU A 235 -10.09 -0.69 2.72
CA LEU A 235 -9.61 -1.23 4.01
C LEU A 235 -8.25 -0.64 4.38
N ASN A 236 -7.34 -0.54 3.41
CA ASN A 236 -6.02 0.06 3.62
C ASN A 236 -6.11 1.54 4.02
N ARG A 237 -7.05 2.33 3.46
CA ARG A 237 -7.27 3.72 3.87
C ARG A 237 -7.73 3.83 5.32
N ILE A 238 -8.67 2.97 5.73
CA ILE A 238 -9.16 2.93 7.12
C ILE A 238 -8.03 2.50 8.06
N PHE A 239 -7.24 1.49 7.69
CA PHE A 239 -6.08 1.03 8.46
C PHE A 239 -5.10 2.17 8.73
N ILE A 240 -4.70 2.93 7.70
CA ILE A 240 -3.79 4.06 7.87
C ILE A 240 -4.41 5.14 8.76
N ALA A 241 -5.68 5.49 8.55
CA ALA A 241 -6.38 6.47 9.38
C ALA A 241 -6.44 6.02 10.87
N MET A 242 -6.55 4.73 11.14
CA MET A 242 -6.48 4.18 12.49
C MET A 242 -5.09 4.26 13.11
N GLU A 243 -4.02 4.02 12.35
CA GLU A 243 -2.66 4.20 12.87
C GLU A 243 -2.35 5.69 13.12
N GLU A 244 -2.82 6.61 12.27
CA GLU A 244 -2.74 8.05 12.51
C GLU A 244 -3.53 8.48 13.76
N LEU A 245 -4.72 7.91 13.99
CA LEU A 245 -5.48 8.16 15.21
C LEU A 245 -4.72 7.70 16.46
N ARG A 246 -4.03 6.55 16.40
CA ARG A 246 -3.18 6.08 17.51
C ARG A 246 -2.06 7.07 17.81
N VAL A 247 -1.39 7.61 16.79
CA VAL A 247 -0.38 8.67 16.98
C VAL A 247 -1.02 9.89 17.66
N SER A 248 -2.17 10.35 17.18
CA SER A 248 -2.88 11.51 17.74
C SER A 248 -3.32 11.31 19.20
N VAL A 249 -3.58 10.08 19.64
CA VAL A 249 -4.06 9.80 21.01
C VAL A 249 -2.88 9.60 21.97
N PHE A 250 -1.84 8.88 21.53
CA PHE A 250 -0.75 8.47 22.41
C PHE A 250 0.49 9.35 22.33
N ALA A 251 0.75 9.98 21.19
CA ALA A 251 2.02 10.67 20.89
C ALA A 251 1.82 11.91 19.99
N GLN A 252 1.02 12.87 20.44
CA GLN A 252 0.67 14.10 19.70
C GLN A 252 1.89 14.90 19.21
N GLU A 253 2.97 14.88 19.97
CA GLU A 253 4.24 15.55 19.63
C GLU A 253 4.89 15.06 18.33
N LEU A 254 4.55 13.86 17.85
CA LEU A 254 5.06 13.33 16.58
C LEU A 254 4.35 13.89 15.34
N GLY A 255 3.19 14.53 15.54
CA GLY A 255 2.31 14.98 14.46
C GLY A 255 1.69 13.83 13.66
N THR A 256 0.58 14.11 12.99
CA THR A 256 -0.10 13.15 12.10
C THR A 256 0.09 13.52 10.64
N ASN A 257 -0.03 12.56 9.73
CA ASN A 257 -0.12 12.87 8.31
C ASN A 257 -1.56 13.30 7.99
N GLY A 258 -1.78 14.61 7.86
CA GLY A 258 -3.10 15.18 7.65
C GLY A 258 -3.96 15.27 8.91
N LYS A 259 -5.22 15.66 8.73
CA LYS A 259 -6.19 15.83 9.82
C LYS A 259 -6.84 14.49 10.14
N ILE A 260 -6.72 14.04 11.39
CA ILE A 260 -7.41 12.84 11.88
C ILE A 260 -8.03 13.10 13.25
N SER A 261 -9.22 12.53 13.46
CA SER A 261 -9.90 12.50 14.75
C SER A 261 -10.85 11.30 14.78
N GLU A 262 -11.38 10.98 15.95
CA GLU A 262 -12.41 9.93 16.09
C GLU A 262 -13.64 10.21 15.22
N LYS A 263 -14.02 11.49 15.09
CA LYS A 263 -15.14 11.91 14.22
C LYS A 263 -14.84 11.63 12.76
N ILE A 264 -13.66 12.03 12.27
CA ILE A 264 -13.24 11.83 10.88
C ILE A 264 -13.17 10.33 10.55
N LEU A 265 -12.58 9.53 11.44
CA LEU A 265 -12.48 8.08 11.23
C LEU A 265 -13.86 7.41 11.20
N ARG A 266 -14.77 7.84 12.09
CA ARG A 266 -16.15 7.33 12.12
C ARG A 266 -16.91 7.66 10.83
N GLU A 267 -16.81 8.91 10.37
CA GLU A 267 -17.41 9.35 9.10
C GLU A 267 -16.85 8.56 7.92
N MET A 268 -15.52 8.34 7.89
CA MET A 268 -14.85 7.53 6.88
C MET A 268 -15.42 6.09 6.86
N MET A 269 -15.48 5.40 7.99
CA MET A 269 -16.02 4.02 8.07
C MET A 269 -17.51 3.95 7.68
N GLN A 270 -18.30 4.94 8.06
CA GLN A 270 -19.73 5.00 7.70
C GLN A 270 -19.95 5.21 6.20
N SER A 271 -19.15 6.06 5.55
CA SER A 271 -19.24 6.31 4.10
C SER A 271 -19.05 5.02 3.28
N PHE A 272 -18.19 4.13 3.79
CA PHE A 272 -17.84 2.86 3.17
C PHE A 272 -18.82 1.73 3.46
N THR A 273 -19.66 1.86 4.48
CA THR A 273 -20.71 0.87 4.77
C THR A 273 -21.97 1.13 3.93
N ARG A 274 -22.17 2.37 3.47
CA ARG A 274 -23.33 2.81 2.68
C ARG A 274 -23.12 2.79 1.17
N SER A 275 -21.90 2.58 0.69
CA SER A 275 -21.54 2.45 -0.73
C SER A 275 -21.43 1.00 -1.13
#